data_AF-A0A497PT22-F1
#
_entry.id   AF-A0A497PT22-F1
#
_cell.length_a   1.000
_cell.length_b   1.000
_cell.length_c   1.000
_cell.angle_alpha   90.00
_cell.angle_beta   90.00
_cell.angle_gamma   90.00
#
_symmetry.space_group_name_H-M   'P 1'
#
loop_
_entity.id
_entity.type
_entity.pdbx_description
1 polymer ?
#
loop_
_entity_poly.entity_id
_entity_poly.type
_entity_poly.pdbx_seq_one_letter_code
_entity_poly.pdbx_strand_id
1 'polypeptide(L)'
;MASDGKKIGGLLVLIGGLIGLIQGILLVLGTPFAILPGFNIGLDVFLSGILAIIFSLIVLVNSGFVKISALEFKNKWLVILIMGILLYLFGSGLGGVLVILGAILIFIL
;
A
#
# COMPACT_ATOMS: atom_id res chain seq x y z
N MET A 1 -9.34 -16.35 18.67
CA MET A 1 -9.99 -15.75 17.49
C MET A 1 -9.50 -14.32 17.20
N ALA A 2 -9.36 -13.41 18.17
CA ALA A 2 -8.84 -12.05 17.91
C ALA A 2 -7.36 -12.00 17.41
N SER A 3 -6.51 -12.94 17.84
CA SER A 3 -5.10 -13.07 17.41
C SER A 3 -4.94 -13.25 15.90
N ASP A 4 -5.83 -14.04 15.30
CA ASP A 4 -5.62 -14.53 13.93
C ASP A 4 -6.06 -13.49 12.91
N GLY A 5 -7.10 -12.69 13.22
CA GLY A 5 -7.51 -11.59 12.35
C GLY A 5 -6.51 -10.43 12.29
N LYS A 6 -5.79 -10.12 13.38
CA LYS A 6 -4.64 -9.19 13.33
C LYS A 6 -3.51 -9.70 12.43
N LYS A 7 -3.22 -11.00 12.46
CA LYS A 7 -2.21 -11.63 11.57
C LYS A 7 -2.64 -11.57 10.12
N ILE A 8 -3.91 -11.86 9.84
CA ILE A 8 -4.49 -11.73 8.49
C ILE A 8 -4.40 -10.26 8.03
N GLY A 9 -4.73 -9.30 8.89
CA GLY A 9 -4.58 -7.88 8.61
C GLY A 9 -3.14 -7.52 8.22
N GLY A 10 -2.15 -7.98 8.98
CA GLY A 10 -0.73 -7.80 8.65
C GLY A 10 -0.32 -8.42 7.31
N LEU A 11 -0.83 -9.61 7.00
CA LEU A 11 -0.62 -10.28 5.71
C LEU A 11 -1.22 -9.47 4.55
N LEU A 12 -2.44 -8.95 4.69
CA LEU A 12 -3.09 -8.11 3.68
C LEU A 12 -2.28 -6.83 3.41
N VAL A 13 -1.77 -6.19 4.46
CA VAL A 13 -0.91 -5.00 4.33
C VAL A 13 0.37 -5.34 3.58
N LEU A 14 1.03 -6.46 3.93
CA LEU A 14 2.25 -6.89 3.25
C LEU A 14 2.00 -7.18 1.76
N ILE A 15 1.00 -8.00 1.45
CA ILE A 15 0.69 -8.38 0.07
C ILE A 15 0.27 -7.14 -0.72
N GLY A 16 -0.56 -6.27 -0.14
CA GLY A 16 -0.99 -5.03 -0.77
C GLY A 16 0.16 -4.07 -1.04
N GLY A 17 1.09 -3.91 -0.08
CA GLY A 17 2.30 -3.11 -0.25
C GLY A 17 3.21 -3.62 -1.36
N LEU A 18 3.43 -4.94 -1.44
CA LEU A 18 4.23 -5.57 -2.49
C LEU A 18 3.59 -5.42 -3.87
N ILE A 19 2.28 -5.66 -3.97
CA ILE A 19 1.56 -5.50 -5.24
C ILE A 19 1.60 -4.05 -5.69
N GLY A 20 1.40 -3.09 -4.77
CA GLY A 20 1.50 -1.67 -5.10
C GLY A 20 2.91 -1.25 -5.55
N LEU A 21 3.95 -1.87 -4.99
CA LEU A 21 5.34 -1.61 -5.40
C LEU A 21 5.57 -2.08 -6.83
N ILE A 22 5.14 -3.32 -7.13
CA ILE A 22 5.26 -3.91 -8.47
C ILE A 22 4.47 -3.07 -9.49
N GLN A 23 3.23 -2.70 -9.16
CA GLN A 23 2.40 -1.88 -10.05
C GLN A 23 3.02 -0.49 -10.26
N GLY A 24 3.54 0.15 -9.22
CA GLY A 24 4.25 1.42 -9.34
C GLY A 24 5.48 1.34 -10.24
N ILE A 25 6.30 0.30 -10.11
CA ILE A 25 7.46 0.05 -10.99
C ILE A 25 7.01 -0.13 -12.44
N LEU A 26 5.98 -0.93 -12.67
CA LEU A 26 5.45 -1.18 -14.02
C LEU A 26 4.86 0.09 -14.65
N LEU A 27 4.21 0.95 -13.86
CA LEU A 27 3.76 2.27 -14.31
C LEU A 27 4.94 3.14 -14.76
N VAL A 28 6.02 3.20 -13.96
CA VAL A 28 7.22 3.97 -14.30
C VAL A 28 7.89 3.45 -15.58
N LEU A 29 7.90 2.13 -15.80
CA LEU A 29 8.46 1.50 -16.99
C LEU A 29 7.56 1.62 -18.24
N GLY A 30 6.40 2.26 -18.13
CA GLY A 30 5.45 2.41 -19.24
C GLY A 30 4.72 1.12 -19.61
N THR A 31 4.73 0.11 -18.73
CA THR A 31 4.05 -1.18 -18.91
C THR A 31 2.97 -1.39 -17.85
N PRO A 32 1.98 -0.47 -17.73
CA PRO A 32 1.02 -0.49 -16.63
C PRO A 32 0.26 -1.81 -16.57
N PHE A 33 0.20 -2.39 -15.38
CA PHE A 33 -0.52 -3.62 -15.12
C PHE A 33 -1.51 -3.40 -13.97
N ALA A 34 -2.80 -3.63 -14.23
CA ALA A 34 -3.85 -3.47 -13.23
C ALA A 34 -4.72 -4.73 -13.17
N ILE A 35 -4.74 -5.37 -12.00
CA ILE A 35 -5.68 -6.47 -11.69
C ILE A 35 -7.04 -5.89 -11.32
N LEU A 36 -7.03 -4.76 -10.60
CA LEU A 36 -8.20 -3.97 -10.25
C LEU A 36 -7.92 -2.53 -10.68
N PRO A 37 -8.81 -1.87 -11.43
CA PRO A 37 -8.62 -0.46 -11.78
C PRO A 37 -8.51 0.38 -10.50
N GLY A 38 -7.46 1.18 -10.42
CA GLY A 38 -7.31 2.21 -9.39
C GLY A 38 -8.11 3.45 -9.77
N PHE A 39 -8.25 4.36 -8.81
CA PHE A 39 -8.73 5.70 -9.12
C PHE A 39 -7.57 6.49 -9.76
N ASN A 40 -7.85 7.29 -10.79
CA ASN A 40 -6.85 8.13 -11.42
C ASN A 40 -7.27 9.59 -11.29
N ILE A 41 -6.43 10.37 -10.63
CA ILE A 41 -6.66 11.80 -10.35
C ILE A 41 -6.22 12.71 -11.52
N GLY A 42 -5.85 12.13 -12.67
CA GLY A 42 -5.39 12.86 -13.85
C GLY A 42 -3.92 13.25 -13.80
N LEU A 43 -3.11 12.53 -13.02
CA LEU A 43 -1.67 12.75 -12.93
C LEU A 43 -0.93 11.98 -14.03
N ASP A 44 0.24 12.50 -14.40
CA ASP A 44 1.14 11.84 -15.33
C ASP A 44 1.48 10.41 -14.84
N VAL A 45 1.55 9.46 -15.77
CA VAL A 45 1.73 8.02 -15.46
C VAL A 45 3.06 7.77 -14.76
N PHE A 46 4.11 8.48 -15.16
CA PHE A 46 5.44 8.35 -14.56
C PHE A 46 5.42 8.88 -13.11
N LEU A 47 4.83 10.06 -12.89
CA LEU A 47 4.72 10.64 -11.57
C LEU A 47 3.84 9.78 -10.64
N SER A 48 2.73 9.26 -11.16
CA SER A 48 1.83 8.34 -10.45
C SER A 48 2.55 7.06 -10.03
N GLY A 49 3.36 6.48 -10.93
CA GLY A 49 4.19 5.32 -10.63
C GLY A 49 5.22 5.57 -9.52
N ILE A 50 5.92 6.71 -9.55
CA ILE A 50 6.85 7.09 -8.48
C ILE A 50 6.13 7.21 -7.13
N LEU A 51 4.97 7.87 -7.11
CA LEU A 51 4.19 8.03 -5.88
C LEU A 51 3.70 6.69 -5.35
N ALA A 52 3.21 5.80 -6.22
CA ALA A 52 2.81 4.44 -5.84
C ALA A 52 3.98 3.66 -5.21
N ILE A 53 5.19 3.75 -5.77
CA ILE A 53 6.40 3.15 -5.19
C ILE A 53 6.66 3.70 -3.79
N ILE A 54 6.66 5.03 -3.63
CA ILE A 54 6.95 5.68 -2.34
C ILE A 54 5.92 5.25 -1.29
N PHE A 55 4.62 5.28 -1.61
CA PHE A 55 3.56 4.89 -0.68
C PHE A 55 3.66 3.40 -0.31
N SER A 56 3.94 2.52 -1.28
CA SER A 56 4.18 1.10 -1.00
C SER A 56 5.36 0.86 -0.08
N LEU A 57 6.47 1.59 -0.26
CA LEU A 57 7.62 1.47 0.65
C LEU A 57 7.26 1.93 2.07
N ILE A 58 6.53 3.03 2.22
CA ILE A 58 6.05 3.49 3.54
C ILE A 58 5.15 2.44 4.18
N VAL A 59 4.24 1.82 3.43
CA VAL A 59 3.38 0.73 3.92
C VAL A 59 4.23 -0.45 4.39
N LEU A 60 5.18 -0.91 3.58
CA LEU A 60 6.04 -2.05 3.90
C LEU A 60 6.91 -1.79 5.13
N VAL A 61 7.42 -0.57 5.30
CA VAL A 61 8.18 -0.19 6.49
C VAL A 61 7.28 -0.18 7.74
N ASN A 62 6.10 0.43 7.64
CA ASN A 62 5.21 0.57 8.80
C ASN A 62 4.48 -0.74 9.16
N SER A 63 4.41 -1.70 8.23
CA SER A 63 3.98 -3.08 8.49
C SER A 63 4.98 -3.89 9.32
N GLY A 64 6.23 -3.43 9.43
CA GLY A 64 7.28 -4.06 10.23
C GLY A 64 8.07 -5.18 9.53
N PHE A 65 7.76 -5.50 8.27
CA PHE A 65 8.47 -6.50 7.48
C PHE A 65 9.75 -5.95 6.82
N VAL A 66 9.80 -4.63 6.58
CA VAL A 66 10.98 -3.92 6.08
C VAL A 66 11.38 -2.87 7.12
N LYS A 67 12.68 -2.69 7.35
CA LYS A 67 13.18 -1.72 8.34
C LYS A 67 13.96 -0.61 7.64
N ILE A 68 13.36 0.57 7.55
CA ILE A 68 14.01 1.80 7.07
C ILE A 68 13.75 2.88 8.11
N SER A 69 14.76 3.21 8.92
CA SER A 69 14.61 4.09 10.08
C SER A 69 14.05 5.48 9.74
N ALA A 70 14.24 5.96 8.51
CA ALA A 70 13.74 7.26 8.05
C ALA A 70 12.22 7.29 7.78
N LEU A 71 11.56 6.13 7.66
CA LEU A 71 10.15 6.01 7.24
C LEU A 71 9.28 5.35 8.32
N GLU A 72 9.81 5.19 9.53
CA GLU A 72 9.07 4.64 10.67
C GLU A 72 8.27 5.73 11.40
N PHE A 73 6.96 5.50 11.55
CA PHE A 73 6.08 6.42 12.23
C PHE A 73 5.55 5.82 13.55
N LYS A 74 5.26 6.69 14.53
CA LYS A 74 4.70 6.28 15.83
C LYS A 74 3.29 5.66 15.68
N ASN A 75 2.43 6.25 14.84
CA ASN A 75 1.05 5.80 14.68
C ASN A 75 0.89 4.92 13.43
N LYS A 76 1.48 3.72 13.49
CA LYS A 76 1.68 2.82 12.34
C LYS A 76 0.38 2.48 11.61
N TRP A 77 -0.70 2.15 12.35
CA TRP A 77 -1.96 1.72 11.73
C TRP A 77 -2.58 2.83 10.86
N LEU A 78 -2.58 4.07 11.36
CA LEU A 78 -3.15 5.23 10.69
C LEU A 78 -2.32 5.59 9.45
N VAL A 79 -1.00 5.49 9.55
CA VAL A 79 -0.09 5.68 8.41
C VAL A 79 -0.36 4.64 7.34
N ILE A 80 -0.49 3.36 7.69
CA ILE A 80 -0.82 2.29 6.74
C ILE A 80 -2.17 2.58 6.07
N LEU A 81 -3.19 3.02 6.81
CA LEU A 81 -4.50 3.34 6.26
C LEU A 81 -4.41 4.50 5.24
N ILE A 82 -3.79 5.61 5.62
CA ILE A 82 -3.61 6.78 4.75
C ILE A 82 -2.83 6.39 3.50
N MET A 83 -1.73 5.64 3.65
CA MET A 83 -0.94 5.19 2.51
C MET A 83 -1.68 4.20 1.62
N GLY A 84 -2.58 3.37 2.17
CA GLY A 84 -3.47 2.51 1.40
C GLY A 84 -4.45 3.31 0.54
N ILE A 85 -5.02 4.39 1.08
CA ILE A 85 -5.87 5.32 0.33
C ILE A 85 -5.06 5.98 -0.79
N LEU A 86 -3.87 6.48 -0.48
CA LEU A 86 -3.00 7.08 -1.50
C LEU A 86 -2.60 6.05 -2.58
N LEU A 87 -2.26 4.81 -2.23
CA LEU A 87 -2.01 3.76 -3.21
C LEU A 87 -3.18 3.54 -4.15
N TYR A 88 -4.41 3.52 -3.62
CA TYR A 88 -5.62 3.35 -4.42
C TYR A 88 -5.84 4.52 -5.40
N LEU A 89 -5.47 5.74 -5.00
CA LEU A 89 -5.62 6.97 -5.80
C LEU A 89 -4.51 7.21 -6.83
N PHE A 90 -3.31 6.66 -6.61
CA PHE A 90 -2.13 7.07 -7.36
C PHE A 90 -1.48 5.96 -8.20
N GLY A 91 -1.98 4.72 -8.19
CA GLY A 91 -1.45 3.75 -9.15
C GLY A 91 -1.63 2.28 -8.82
N SER A 92 -2.28 1.93 -7.71
CA SER A 92 -2.46 0.55 -7.33
C SER A 92 -3.84 0.29 -6.74
N GLY A 93 -4.81 -0.03 -7.59
CA GLY A 93 -6.18 -0.36 -7.17
C GLY A 93 -6.21 -1.55 -6.21
N LEU A 94 -5.71 -2.70 -6.65
CA LEU A 94 -5.72 -3.91 -5.82
C LEU A 94 -4.79 -3.79 -4.60
N GLY A 95 -3.57 -3.27 -4.78
CA GLY A 95 -2.65 -3.11 -3.66
C GLY A 95 -3.19 -2.11 -2.61
N GLY A 96 -3.80 -1.00 -3.04
CA GLY A 96 -4.41 -0.02 -2.15
C GLY A 96 -5.58 -0.60 -1.36
N VAL A 97 -6.49 -1.32 -2.02
CA VAL A 97 -7.62 -1.98 -1.34
C VAL A 97 -7.14 -2.99 -0.29
N LEU A 98 -6.16 -3.83 -0.62
CA LEU A 98 -5.61 -4.79 0.34
C LEU A 98 -4.98 -4.11 1.56
N VAL A 99 -4.24 -3.01 1.35
CA VAL A 99 -3.65 -2.23 2.44
C VAL A 99 -4.74 -1.59 3.32
N ILE A 100 -5.79 -1.02 2.71
CA ILE A 100 -6.92 -0.42 3.44
C ILE A 100 -7.62 -1.46 4.30
N LEU A 101 -7.98 -2.61 3.72
CA LEU A 101 -8.64 -3.71 4.43
C LEU A 101 -7.76 -4.24 5.56
N GLY A 102 -6.47 -4.43 5.29
CA GLY A 102 -5.50 -4.86 6.29
C GLY A 102 -5.37 -3.88 7.45
N ALA A 103 -5.32 -2.57 7.18
CA ALA A 103 -5.27 -1.53 8.20
C ALA A 103 -6.54 -1.49 9.07
N ILE A 104 -7.72 -1.60 8.46
CA ILE A 104 -9.01 -1.65 9.16
C ILE A 104 -9.07 -2.88 10.07
N LEU A 105 -8.64 -4.04 9.57
CA LEU A 105 -8.57 -5.28 10.36
C LEU A 105 -7.65 -5.16 11.57
N ILE A 106 -6.47 -4.54 11.40
CA ILE A 106 -5.49 -4.31 12.49
C ILE A 106 -6.06 -3.34 13.54
N PHE A 107 -6.91 -2.40 13.15
CA PHE A 107 -7.51 -1.41 14.05
C PHE A 107 -8.65 -1.98 14.87
N ILE A 108 -9.53 -2.77 14.25
CA ILE A 108 -10.73 -3.30 14.88
C ILE A 108 -10.42 -4.49 15.81
N LEU A 109 -9.47 -5.35 15.43
CA LEU A 109 -9.11 -6.58 16.14
C LEU A 109 -7.85 -6.41 16.98
#